data_AF-A0A7C6VJS0-F1
#
_entry.id   AF-A0A7C6VJS0-F1
#
_cell.length_a   1.000
_cell.length_b   1.000
_cell.length_c   1.000
_cell.angle_alpha   90.00
_cell.angle_beta   90.00
_cell.angle_gamma   90.00
#
_symmetry.space_group_name_H-M   'P 1'
#
loop_
_entity.id
_entity.type
_entity.pdbx_description
1 polymer ?
#
loop_
_entity_poly.entity_id
_entity_poly.type
_entity_poly.pdbx_seq_one_letter_code
_entity_poly.pdbx_strand_id
1 'polypeptide(L)'
;MTSSSATPASAPAALDAFIARWQHAGGSERANYQLFLTELCELLGLPRPDPAGDDTRDNAYVFERRVVMRQPDGSANNGFIDLYRRGAFVCEAKQSGKALDTSGWDKAMLRAHNQADQYARALPADEGRPPFILVTDVGRNIELYAEFSRSGATYTPYPDPRSHRIRLEDLRRDDIRQRLRDVWLDPLSLDPARRSARVTREIADRLASLAKSLEAAGHPPQQVAGFLMRALFTMFAEDVGLLPPRAFTELLESLKGEPHAFAPMLEHLWQNMNTGGFSPILRNKVLRFNGGLFSEASAIPLDRDQLELLLKASEADWRYVEPAIFGTLLERALDPRERHKLGAHYTPRAYVERLVLPTVIEPLRAEWKEVQAAALTYEQQGKHREAVAEIRAFHRHLCEVRVLDPACGSGNFLYVTLEHLKRLEGEVLNLLHDLGESQGLLELEGVTVDPHQFLGLEINPRAARIAEMVLWIGYLQWHFRTHGSVNPPEPVLRDFRNIEHRDALIDYEREEPVTDEAGRPVTRWDGVTYRKSPITGEDIPDEAA
;
A
#
# COMPACT_ATOMS: atom_id res chain seq x y z
N MET A 1 1.00 19.28 -34.31
CA MET A 1 1.16 18.01 -35.07
C MET A 1 2.03 17.09 -34.24
N THR A 2 1.41 16.28 -33.40
CA THR A 2 2.08 15.31 -32.54
C THR A 2 1.47 13.96 -32.87
N SER A 3 2.23 13.14 -33.59
CA SER A 3 1.82 11.79 -33.98
C SER A 3 1.75 10.92 -32.74
N SER A 4 0.52 10.57 -32.35
CA SER A 4 0.26 9.43 -31.48
C SER A 4 0.74 8.18 -32.21
N SER A 5 1.84 7.59 -31.75
CA SER A 5 2.30 6.29 -32.21
C SER A 5 1.39 5.23 -31.57
N ALA A 6 0.32 4.87 -32.27
CA ALA A 6 -0.51 3.74 -31.92
C ALA A 6 0.35 2.46 -31.92
N THR A 7 0.40 1.79 -30.76
CA THR A 7 0.96 0.45 -30.59
C THR A 7 0.27 -0.51 -31.56
N PRO A 8 0.98 -1.41 -32.27
CA PRO A 8 0.30 -2.43 -33.04
C PRO A 8 -0.32 -3.41 -32.03
N ALA A 9 -1.61 -3.25 -31.76
CA ALA A 9 -2.41 -4.31 -31.17
C ALA A 9 -2.21 -5.55 -32.05
N SER A 10 -1.75 -6.66 -31.47
CA SER A 10 -1.70 -7.92 -32.19
C SER A 10 -3.09 -8.18 -32.78
N ALA A 11 -3.15 -8.39 -34.09
CA ALA A 11 -4.43 -8.58 -34.77
C ALA A 11 -5.18 -9.72 -34.08
N PRO A 12 -6.49 -9.58 -33.75
CA PRO A 12 -7.26 -10.60 -33.01
C PRO A 12 -7.09 -12.02 -33.56
N ALA A 13 -6.94 -12.16 -34.88
CA ALA A 13 -6.68 -13.44 -35.55
C ALA A 13 -5.33 -14.10 -35.18
N ALA A 14 -4.26 -13.33 -34.95
CA ALA A 14 -2.97 -13.86 -34.53
C ALA A 14 -3.00 -14.38 -33.09
N LEU A 15 -3.75 -13.70 -32.22
CA LEU A 15 -4.01 -14.13 -30.85
C LEU A 15 -4.81 -15.44 -30.81
N ASP A 16 -5.89 -15.52 -31.59
CA ASP A 16 -6.70 -16.73 -31.70
C ASP A 16 -5.89 -17.92 -32.21
N ALA A 17 -5.07 -17.70 -33.24
CA ALA A 17 -4.19 -18.73 -33.79
C ALA A 17 -3.15 -19.21 -32.76
N PHE A 18 -2.55 -18.29 -31.99
CA PHE A 18 -1.60 -18.63 -30.93
C PHE A 18 -2.25 -19.48 -29.84
N ILE A 19 -3.42 -19.05 -29.31
CA ILE A 19 -4.14 -19.78 -28.28
C ILE A 19 -4.51 -21.18 -28.79
N ALA A 20 -5.10 -21.29 -29.98
CA ALA A 20 -5.50 -22.58 -30.55
C ALA A 20 -4.32 -23.53 -30.78
N ARG A 21 -3.18 -23.02 -31.23
CA ARG A 21 -1.95 -23.80 -31.44
C ARG A 21 -1.43 -24.41 -30.14
N TRP A 22 -1.35 -23.61 -29.09
CA TRP A 22 -0.70 -24.03 -27.84
C TRP A 22 -1.62 -24.75 -26.87
N GLN A 23 -2.93 -24.47 -26.90
CA GLN A 23 -3.92 -25.17 -26.08
C GLN A 23 -4.01 -26.68 -26.42
N HIS A 24 -3.62 -27.06 -27.64
CA HIS A 24 -3.61 -28.44 -28.12
C HIS A 24 -2.21 -29.05 -28.25
N ALA A 25 -1.16 -28.33 -27.84
CA ALA A 25 0.21 -28.80 -27.99
C ALA A 25 0.54 -29.94 -26.99
N GLY A 26 0.84 -31.13 -27.51
CA GLY A 26 1.42 -32.25 -26.77
C GLY A 26 2.91 -32.44 -27.11
N GLY A 27 3.73 -32.90 -26.16
CA GLY A 27 5.18 -33.13 -26.37
C GLY A 27 5.99 -33.13 -25.07
N SER A 28 7.33 -33.25 -25.16
CA SER A 28 8.23 -33.13 -24.01
C SER A 28 8.59 -31.68 -23.70
N GLU A 29 8.66 -31.34 -22.40
CA GLU A 29 8.89 -29.99 -21.84
C GLU A 29 10.03 -29.22 -22.53
N ARG A 30 11.20 -29.86 -22.65
CA ARG A 30 12.42 -29.25 -23.22
C ARG A 30 12.31 -28.88 -24.70
N ALA A 31 11.42 -29.52 -25.46
CA ALA A 31 11.29 -29.27 -26.90
C ALA A 31 10.42 -28.03 -27.21
N ASN A 32 9.54 -27.66 -26.29
CA ASN A 32 8.43 -26.74 -26.59
C ASN A 32 8.54 -25.38 -25.92
N TYR A 33 9.20 -25.26 -24.76
CA TYR A 33 9.15 -24.02 -23.98
C TYR A 33 9.83 -22.84 -24.70
N GLN A 34 10.98 -23.04 -25.35
CA GLN A 34 11.66 -21.98 -26.09
C GLN A 34 10.82 -21.47 -27.26
N LEU A 35 10.16 -22.38 -27.98
CA LEU A 35 9.27 -22.05 -29.08
C LEU A 35 8.04 -21.28 -28.57
N PHE A 36 7.40 -21.77 -27.51
CA PHE A 36 6.25 -21.10 -26.88
C PHE A 36 6.58 -19.69 -26.44
N LEU A 37 7.67 -19.51 -25.68
CA LEU A 37 8.07 -18.21 -25.16
C LEU A 37 8.50 -17.25 -26.27
N THR A 38 9.11 -17.75 -27.34
CA THR A 38 9.45 -16.94 -28.52
C THR A 38 8.19 -16.46 -29.25
N GLU A 39 7.25 -17.36 -29.53
CA GLU A 39 5.97 -17.00 -30.17
C GLU A 39 5.13 -16.07 -29.27
N LEU A 40 5.18 -16.24 -27.94
CA LEU A 40 4.56 -15.33 -26.99
C LEU A 40 5.18 -13.93 -27.05
N CYS A 41 6.51 -13.83 -27.11
CA CYS A 41 7.19 -12.54 -27.27
C CYS A 41 6.79 -11.86 -28.58
N GLU A 42 6.69 -12.60 -29.67
CA GLU A 42 6.22 -12.07 -30.97
C GLU A 42 4.77 -11.58 -30.89
N LEU A 43 3.87 -12.38 -30.33
CA LEU A 43 2.47 -12.03 -30.12
C LEU A 43 2.32 -10.76 -29.29
N LEU A 44 3.14 -10.62 -28.25
CA LEU A 44 3.15 -9.47 -27.37
C LEU A 44 3.98 -8.31 -27.90
N GLY A 45 4.59 -8.39 -29.09
CA GLY A 45 5.44 -7.33 -29.65
C GLY A 45 6.63 -6.96 -28.76
N LEU A 46 7.28 -7.97 -28.19
CA LEU A 46 8.43 -7.90 -27.28
C LEU A 46 9.74 -8.23 -28.01
N PRO A 47 10.90 -7.73 -27.51
CA PRO A 47 12.20 -8.18 -28.03
C PRO A 47 12.38 -9.68 -27.83
N ARG A 48 13.22 -10.29 -28.69
CA ARG A 48 13.56 -11.72 -28.58
C ARG A 48 14.82 -11.90 -27.72
N PRO A 49 14.99 -13.05 -27.05
CA PRO A 49 16.23 -13.38 -26.36
C PRO A 49 17.41 -13.50 -27.33
N ASP A 50 18.59 -13.09 -26.87
CA ASP A 50 19.85 -13.24 -27.57
C ASP A 50 20.38 -14.68 -27.45
N PRO A 51 21.27 -15.12 -28.37
CA PRO A 51 22.00 -16.38 -28.20
C PRO A 51 22.88 -16.34 -26.93
N ALA A 52 22.88 -17.42 -26.15
CA ALA A 52 23.74 -17.52 -24.96
C ALA A 52 25.22 -17.66 -25.36
N GLY A 53 26.08 -16.84 -24.77
CA GLY A 53 27.53 -16.94 -24.87
C GLY A 53 28.17 -17.67 -23.68
N ASP A 54 29.47 -17.98 -23.79
CA ASP A 54 30.26 -18.65 -22.75
C ASP A 54 30.42 -17.78 -21.49
N ASP A 55 30.48 -16.45 -21.65
CA ASP A 55 30.53 -15.50 -20.54
C ASP A 55 29.13 -15.16 -20.07
N THR A 56 28.84 -15.59 -18.85
CA THR A 56 27.56 -15.36 -18.19
C THR A 56 27.24 -13.87 -17.98
N ARG A 57 28.25 -13.00 -17.93
CA ARG A 57 28.07 -11.56 -17.72
C ARG A 57 27.41 -10.85 -18.91
N ASP A 58 27.56 -11.40 -20.11
CA ASP A 58 27.00 -10.86 -21.36
C ASP A 58 25.58 -11.40 -21.64
N ASN A 59 25.17 -12.43 -20.90
CA ASN A 59 23.89 -13.10 -21.05
C ASN A 59 22.76 -12.34 -20.31
N ALA A 60 22.48 -11.12 -20.77
CA ALA A 60 21.49 -10.22 -20.17
C ALA A 60 20.04 -10.55 -20.53
N TYR A 61 19.78 -11.16 -21.69
CA TYR A 61 18.46 -11.69 -22.05
C TYR A 61 18.59 -12.95 -22.90
N VAL A 62 18.59 -14.14 -22.28
CA VAL A 62 18.90 -15.41 -22.99
C VAL A 62 18.06 -16.57 -22.46
N PHE A 63 17.96 -17.63 -23.26
CA PHE A 63 17.51 -18.94 -22.80
C PHE A 63 18.65 -19.72 -22.10
N GLU A 64 18.30 -20.68 -21.24
CA GLU A 64 19.25 -21.61 -20.59
C GLU A 64 20.40 -20.88 -19.86
N ARG A 65 20.08 -19.78 -19.16
CA ARG A 65 21.08 -18.98 -18.45
C ARG A 65 21.68 -19.79 -17.30
N ARG A 66 22.95 -20.13 -17.42
CA ARG A 66 23.70 -20.87 -16.39
C ARG A 66 23.86 -20.06 -15.09
N VAL A 67 23.56 -20.67 -13.94
CA VAL A 67 23.76 -20.06 -12.62
C VAL A 67 24.51 -21.02 -11.70
N VAL A 68 25.34 -20.50 -10.81
CA VAL A 68 26.09 -21.33 -9.84
C VAL A 68 25.37 -21.32 -8.50
N MET A 69 24.80 -22.46 -8.15
CA MET A 69 24.05 -22.67 -6.91
C MET A 69 25.01 -23.18 -5.84
N ARG A 70 25.36 -22.33 -4.88
CA ARG A 70 26.22 -22.70 -3.74
C ARG A 70 25.37 -23.31 -2.63
N GLN A 71 25.79 -24.45 -2.11
CA GLN A 71 25.15 -25.11 -0.99
C GLN A 71 25.77 -24.71 0.35
N PRO A 72 25.05 -24.88 1.48
CA PRO A 72 25.56 -24.55 2.81
C PRO A 72 26.84 -25.31 3.21
N ASP A 73 27.06 -26.49 2.62
CA ASP A 73 28.26 -27.32 2.83
C ASP A 73 29.49 -26.85 2.03
N GLY A 74 29.35 -25.76 1.26
CA GLY A 74 30.40 -25.20 0.42
C GLY A 74 30.50 -25.82 -0.98
N SER A 75 29.71 -26.85 -1.29
CA SER A 75 29.62 -27.41 -2.64
C SER A 75 28.87 -26.46 -3.60
N ALA A 76 29.10 -26.62 -4.91
CA ALA A 76 28.45 -25.80 -5.92
C ALA A 76 27.91 -26.67 -7.06
N ASN A 77 26.66 -26.47 -7.42
CA ASN A 77 26.01 -27.10 -8.56
C ASN A 77 25.70 -26.06 -9.64
N ASN A 78 25.71 -26.47 -10.90
CA ASN A 78 25.23 -25.61 -11.98
C ASN A 78 23.71 -25.79 -12.13
N GLY A 79 22.99 -24.68 -12.07
CA GLY A 79 21.60 -24.57 -12.50
C GLY A 79 21.48 -23.90 -13.86
N PHE A 80 20.33 -24.02 -14.49
CA PHE A 80 19.98 -23.35 -15.74
C PHE A 80 18.60 -22.72 -15.58
N ILE A 81 18.51 -21.42 -15.81
CA ILE A 81 17.26 -20.69 -15.86
C ILE A 81 16.73 -20.80 -17.29
N ASP A 82 15.50 -21.26 -17.46
CA ASP A 82 14.93 -21.48 -18.79
C ASP A 82 14.92 -20.20 -19.62
N LEU A 83 14.40 -19.09 -19.09
CA LEU A 83 14.51 -17.77 -19.71
C LEU A 83 14.86 -16.71 -18.67
N TYR A 84 15.94 -15.97 -18.91
CA TYR A 84 16.41 -14.92 -18.01
C TYR A 84 16.44 -13.59 -18.72
N ARG A 85 15.89 -12.53 -18.09
CA ARG A 85 16.11 -11.14 -18.49
C ARG A 85 16.58 -10.32 -17.31
N ARG A 86 17.82 -9.85 -17.35
CA ARG A 86 18.46 -9.05 -16.30
C ARG A 86 17.62 -7.82 -15.97
N GLY A 87 17.41 -7.62 -14.67
CA GLY A 87 16.61 -6.51 -14.16
C GLY A 87 15.09 -6.65 -14.34
N ALA A 88 14.62 -7.74 -14.96
CA ALA A 88 13.20 -7.99 -15.18
C ALA A 88 12.73 -9.28 -14.51
N PHE A 89 13.22 -10.43 -14.96
CA PHE A 89 12.70 -11.70 -14.44
C PHE A 89 13.65 -12.89 -14.57
N VAL A 90 13.36 -13.89 -13.73
CA VAL A 90 13.73 -15.30 -13.92
C VAL A 90 12.47 -16.05 -14.31
N CYS A 91 12.52 -16.87 -15.35
CA CYS A 91 11.41 -17.71 -15.78
C CYS A 91 11.79 -19.18 -15.75
N GLU A 92 10.95 -19.99 -15.10
CA GLU A 92 10.99 -21.45 -15.12
C GLU A 92 9.77 -21.96 -15.90
N ALA A 93 9.99 -22.83 -16.88
CA ALA A 93 8.96 -23.43 -17.69
C ALA A 93 8.81 -24.91 -17.34
N LYS A 94 7.57 -25.38 -17.27
CA LYS A 94 7.18 -26.78 -17.10
C LYS A 94 6.17 -27.19 -18.15
N GLN A 95 6.12 -28.48 -18.45
CA GLN A 95 5.01 -29.07 -19.18
C GLN A 95 4.42 -30.16 -18.31
N SER A 96 3.55 -29.75 -17.38
CA SER A 96 3.16 -30.57 -16.22
C SER A 96 2.45 -31.88 -16.59
N GLY A 97 1.73 -31.89 -17.73
CA GLY A 97 0.89 -33.00 -18.16
C GLY A 97 -0.26 -33.34 -17.19
N LYS A 98 -0.45 -32.56 -16.13
CA LYS A 98 -1.50 -32.75 -15.11
C LYS A 98 -2.76 -31.98 -15.50
N ALA A 99 -3.94 -32.38 -15.04
CA ALA A 99 -5.11 -31.51 -15.21
C ALA A 99 -4.90 -30.21 -14.41
N LEU A 100 -5.26 -29.07 -15.01
CA LEU A 100 -5.20 -27.76 -14.33
C LEU A 100 -6.05 -27.82 -13.05
N ASP A 101 -5.66 -27.02 -12.06
CA ASP A 101 -6.37 -26.88 -10.77
C ASP A 101 -6.51 -28.19 -9.98
N THR A 102 -5.65 -29.18 -10.25
CA THR A 102 -5.54 -30.38 -9.39
C THR A 102 -4.42 -30.21 -8.39
N SER A 103 -4.55 -30.82 -7.19
CA SER A 103 -3.48 -30.83 -6.17
C SER A 103 -2.11 -31.28 -6.73
N GLY A 104 -2.11 -32.20 -7.69
CA GLY A 104 -0.88 -32.64 -8.36
C GLY A 104 -0.26 -31.58 -9.29
N TRP A 105 -1.09 -30.76 -9.94
CA TRP A 105 -0.66 -29.62 -10.73
C TRP A 105 -0.15 -28.48 -9.84
N ASP A 106 -0.88 -28.11 -8.78
CA ASP A 106 -0.45 -27.07 -7.84
C ASP A 106 0.92 -27.41 -7.21
N LYS A 107 1.13 -28.66 -6.81
CA LYS A 107 2.44 -29.13 -6.31
C LYS A 107 3.55 -29.09 -7.37
N ALA A 108 3.22 -29.19 -8.65
CA ALA A 108 4.20 -29.07 -9.72
C ALA A 108 4.59 -27.60 -9.92
N MET A 109 3.61 -26.70 -9.98
CA MET A 109 3.81 -25.26 -10.11
C MET A 109 4.58 -24.69 -8.92
N LEU A 110 4.21 -25.07 -7.69
CA LEU A 110 4.92 -24.65 -6.48
C LEU A 110 6.39 -25.09 -6.47
N ARG A 111 6.70 -26.29 -6.96
CA ARG A 111 8.10 -26.76 -7.09
C ARG A 111 8.87 -25.94 -8.12
N ALA A 112 8.25 -25.60 -9.24
CA ALA A 112 8.87 -24.75 -10.25
C ALA A 112 9.08 -23.31 -9.76
N HIS A 113 8.14 -22.76 -8.99
CA HIS A 113 8.32 -21.49 -8.29
C HIS A 113 9.53 -21.52 -7.34
N ASN A 114 9.61 -22.55 -6.48
CA ASN A 114 10.73 -22.70 -5.54
C ASN A 114 12.09 -22.84 -6.27
N GLN A 115 12.10 -23.51 -7.43
CA GLN A 115 13.29 -23.63 -8.26
C GLN A 115 13.70 -22.27 -8.85
N ALA A 116 12.75 -21.49 -9.39
CA ALA A 116 12.99 -20.16 -9.90
C ALA A 116 13.49 -19.18 -8.80
N ASP A 117 12.95 -19.27 -7.58
CA ASP A 117 13.39 -18.46 -6.44
C ASP A 117 14.86 -18.78 -6.06
N GLN A 118 15.23 -20.06 -6.03
CA GLN A 118 16.62 -20.46 -5.81
C GLN A 118 17.56 -19.89 -6.88
N TYR A 119 17.15 -19.91 -8.15
CA TYR A 119 17.93 -19.31 -9.22
C TYR A 119 18.06 -17.79 -9.07
N ALA A 120 16.97 -17.09 -8.75
CA ALA A 120 16.98 -15.65 -8.52
C ALA A 120 17.95 -15.27 -7.38
N ARG A 121 18.01 -16.08 -6.31
CA ARG A 121 18.96 -15.93 -5.19
C ARG A 121 20.41 -16.26 -5.57
N ALA A 122 20.61 -17.20 -6.49
CA ALA A 122 21.93 -17.62 -6.93
C ALA A 122 22.57 -16.67 -7.99
N LEU A 123 21.82 -15.71 -8.53
CA LEU A 123 22.36 -14.69 -9.44
C LEU A 123 23.49 -13.87 -8.75
N PRO A 124 24.46 -13.35 -9.52
CA PRO A 124 25.50 -12.47 -8.99
C PRO A 124 24.89 -11.23 -8.29
N ALA A 125 25.51 -10.81 -7.18
CA ALA A 125 24.99 -9.73 -6.35
C ALA A 125 24.98 -8.37 -7.06
N ASP A 126 25.94 -8.13 -7.97
CA ASP A 126 26.10 -6.92 -8.78
C ASP A 126 25.03 -6.78 -9.87
N GLU A 127 24.40 -7.88 -10.31
CA GLU A 127 23.23 -7.84 -11.20
C GLU A 127 21.94 -7.43 -10.44
N GLY A 128 21.94 -7.58 -9.12
CA GLY A 128 20.77 -7.44 -8.26
C GLY A 128 19.76 -8.57 -8.47
N ARG A 129 18.71 -8.61 -7.64
CA ARG A 129 17.62 -9.57 -7.80
C ARG A 129 16.62 -9.08 -8.86
N PRO A 130 16.01 -9.95 -9.68
CA PRO A 130 14.96 -9.54 -10.60
C PRO A 130 13.69 -9.13 -9.82
N PRO A 131 12.90 -8.16 -10.29
CA PRO A 131 11.62 -7.84 -9.65
C PRO A 131 10.55 -8.93 -9.83
N PHE A 132 10.67 -9.82 -10.82
CA PHE A 132 9.69 -10.88 -11.08
C PHE A 132 10.29 -12.29 -11.16
N ILE A 133 9.47 -13.27 -10.76
CA ILE A 133 9.58 -14.67 -11.14
C ILE A 133 8.37 -15.02 -12.00
N LEU A 134 8.62 -15.71 -13.12
CA LEU A 134 7.57 -16.29 -13.96
C LEU A 134 7.64 -17.81 -13.88
N VAL A 135 6.50 -18.45 -13.67
CA VAL A 135 6.38 -19.90 -13.80
C VAL A 135 5.40 -20.21 -14.93
N THR A 136 5.87 -20.88 -15.96
CA THR A 136 5.06 -21.15 -17.16
C THR A 136 4.72 -22.63 -17.24
N ASP A 137 3.44 -23.00 -17.22
CA ASP A 137 3.00 -24.29 -17.74
C ASP A 137 2.74 -24.12 -19.24
N VAL A 138 3.67 -24.64 -20.05
CA VAL A 138 3.76 -24.37 -21.49
C VAL A 138 2.42 -24.63 -22.18
N GLY A 139 1.91 -23.60 -22.84
CA GLY A 139 0.65 -23.66 -23.55
C GLY A 139 -0.59 -23.79 -22.66
N ARG A 140 -0.52 -23.37 -21.39
CA ARG A 140 -1.67 -23.44 -20.46
C ARG A 140 -1.77 -22.25 -19.52
N ASN A 141 -0.69 -21.94 -18.80
CA ASN A 141 -0.74 -20.96 -17.71
C ASN A 141 0.61 -20.25 -17.50
N ILE A 142 0.57 -19.00 -17.09
CA ILE A 142 1.72 -18.19 -16.67
C ILE A 142 1.42 -17.64 -15.28
N GLU A 143 2.23 -17.99 -14.29
CA GLU A 143 2.15 -17.44 -12.93
C GLU A 143 3.16 -16.32 -12.76
N LEU A 144 2.71 -15.18 -12.21
CA LEU A 144 3.56 -14.04 -11.88
C LEU A 144 3.77 -13.94 -10.37
N TYR A 145 5.03 -13.81 -9.97
CA TYR A 145 5.40 -13.50 -8.60
C TYR A 145 6.34 -12.30 -8.59
N ALA A 146 6.18 -11.39 -7.63
CA ALA A 146 6.94 -10.14 -7.57
C ALA A 146 7.67 -9.95 -6.24
N GLU A 147 8.82 -9.29 -6.31
CA GLU A 147 9.61 -8.80 -5.17
C GLU A 147 10.24 -7.47 -5.60
N PHE A 148 9.48 -6.37 -5.49
CA PHE A 148 9.87 -5.07 -6.03
C PHE A 148 11.02 -4.39 -5.29
N SER A 149 11.33 -4.79 -4.04
CA SER A 149 12.47 -4.23 -3.29
C SER A 149 13.80 -4.75 -3.83
N ARG A 150 13.78 -5.91 -4.51
CA ARG A 150 14.95 -6.59 -5.09
C ARG A 150 16.01 -6.92 -4.04
N SER A 151 15.60 -7.04 -2.78
CA SER A 151 16.44 -7.37 -1.63
C SER A 151 16.74 -8.87 -1.53
N GLY A 152 15.98 -9.70 -2.25
CA GLY A 152 16.03 -11.15 -2.09
C GLY A 152 15.09 -11.64 -0.98
N ALA A 153 14.08 -10.86 -0.64
CA ALA A 153 12.94 -11.31 0.15
C ALA A 153 12.14 -12.41 -0.60
N THR A 154 11.00 -12.82 -0.04
CA THR A 154 10.12 -13.80 -0.70
C THR A 154 9.39 -13.15 -1.87
N TYR A 155 9.37 -13.82 -3.03
CA TYR A 155 8.51 -13.42 -4.15
C TYR A 155 7.07 -13.84 -3.86
N THR A 156 6.14 -12.89 -3.92
CA THR A 156 4.72 -13.13 -3.61
C THR A 156 3.88 -13.12 -4.89
N PRO A 157 2.73 -13.82 -4.92
CA PRO A 157 1.80 -13.79 -6.06
C PRO A 157 1.46 -12.36 -6.49
N TYR A 158 1.59 -12.04 -7.78
CA TYR A 158 1.33 -10.71 -8.33
C TYR A 158 0.24 -10.74 -9.42
N PRO A 159 -0.73 -9.82 -9.42
CA PRO A 159 -0.89 -8.68 -8.50
C PRO A 159 -1.44 -9.08 -7.12
N ASP A 160 -2.05 -10.26 -7.04
CA ASP A 160 -2.65 -10.81 -5.83
C ASP A 160 -2.79 -12.35 -5.96
N PRO A 161 -3.01 -13.08 -4.85
CA PRO A 161 -3.13 -14.55 -4.88
C PRO A 161 -4.24 -15.10 -5.80
N ARG A 162 -5.30 -14.33 -6.10
CA ARG A 162 -6.41 -14.79 -6.95
C ARG A 162 -6.14 -14.55 -8.44
N SER A 163 -5.37 -13.51 -8.77
CA SER A 163 -5.16 -13.05 -10.15
C SER A 163 -3.75 -13.25 -10.68
N HIS A 164 -2.88 -13.94 -9.92
CA HIS A 164 -1.48 -14.19 -10.31
C HIS A 164 -1.32 -15.26 -11.39
N ARG A 165 -2.33 -16.12 -11.57
CA ARG A 165 -2.38 -17.18 -12.59
C ARG A 165 -3.06 -16.62 -13.83
N ILE A 166 -2.30 -16.52 -14.91
CA ILE A 166 -2.76 -16.03 -16.21
C ILE A 166 -2.93 -17.23 -17.13
N ARG A 167 -4.18 -17.59 -17.42
CA ARG A 167 -4.47 -18.65 -18.38
C ARG A 167 -4.26 -18.15 -19.80
N LEU A 168 -4.08 -19.06 -20.75
CA LEU A 168 -3.95 -18.68 -22.16
C LEU A 168 -5.13 -17.84 -22.66
N GLU A 169 -6.35 -18.20 -22.26
CA GLU A 169 -7.55 -17.46 -22.61
C GLU A 169 -7.58 -16.02 -22.07
N ASP A 170 -6.89 -15.74 -20.95
CA ASP A 170 -6.81 -14.41 -20.36
C ASP A 170 -6.00 -13.45 -21.25
N LEU A 171 -5.16 -13.96 -22.16
CA LEU A 171 -4.46 -13.15 -23.15
C LEU A 171 -5.43 -12.41 -24.09
N ARG A 172 -6.73 -12.76 -24.11
CA ARG A 172 -7.78 -11.99 -24.79
C ARG A 172 -7.99 -10.60 -24.19
N ARG A 173 -7.63 -10.41 -22.93
CA ARG A 173 -7.80 -9.14 -22.24
C ARG A 173 -6.59 -8.24 -22.44
N ASP A 174 -6.85 -6.99 -22.82
CA ASP A 174 -5.82 -5.99 -23.12
C ASP A 174 -4.96 -5.67 -21.89
N ASP A 175 -5.56 -5.63 -20.70
CA ASP A 175 -4.87 -5.35 -19.44
C ASP A 175 -3.87 -6.44 -19.08
N ILE A 176 -4.18 -7.71 -19.37
CA ILE A 176 -3.28 -8.85 -19.15
C ILE A 176 -2.11 -8.81 -20.12
N ARG A 177 -2.36 -8.55 -21.41
CA ARG A 177 -1.27 -8.39 -22.40
C ARG A 177 -0.37 -7.21 -22.07
N GLN A 178 -0.94 -6.09 -21.63
CA GLN A 178 -0.17 -4.93 -21.22
C GLN A 178 0.68 -5.24 -19.97
N ARG A 179 0.12 -5.92 -18.95
CA ARG A 179 0.87 -6.36 -17.77
C ARG A 179 2.07 -7.23 -18.15
N LEU A 180 1.88 -8.23 -19.00
CA LEU A 180 2.99 -9.07 -19.48
C LEU A 180 4.03 -8.25 -20.25
N ARG A 181 3.60 -7.28 -21.06
CA ARG A 181 4.55 -6.36 -21.73
C ARG A 181 5.35 -5.54 -20.73
N ASP A 182 4.72 -5.01 -19.69
CA ASP A 182 5.38 -4.20 -18.67
C ASP A 182 6.37 -5.05 -17.85
N VAL A 183 6.07 -6.32 -17.54
CA VAL A 183 7.03 -7.26 -16.92
C VAL A 183 8.33 -7.35 -17.74
N TRP A 184 8.25 -7.31 -19.07
CA TRP A 184 9.43 -7.34 -19.94
C TRP A 184 10.10 -5.96 -20.07
N LEU A 185 9.33 -4.89 -20.24
CA LEU A 185 9.85 -3.61 -20.72
C LEU A 185 10.13 -2.59 -19.62
N ASP A 186 9.25 -2.52 -18.62
CA ASP A 186 9.37 -1.61 -17.48
C ASP A 186 8.78 -2.27 -16.22
N PRO A 187 9.42 -3.32 -15.69
CA PRO A 187 8.84 -4.14 -14.63
C PRO A 187 8.60 -3.34 -13.35
N LEU A 188 9.37 -2.29 -13.09
CA LEU A 188 9.19 -1.45 -11.91
C LEU A 188 8.04 -0.46 -12.07
N SER A 189 7.48 -0.25 -13.26
CA SER A 189 6.22 0.49 -13.43
C SER A 189 5.03 -0.23 -12.80
N LEU A 190 5.14 -1.55 -12.65
CA LEU A 190 4.13 -2.41 -12.04
C LEU A 190 4.19 -2.42 -10.51
N ASP A 191 5.21 -1.78 -9.91
CA ASP A 191 5.35 -1.63 -8.46
C ASP A 191 4.20 -0.76 -7.93
N PRO A 192 3.27 -1.34 -7.15
CA PRO A 192 2.16 -0.60 -6.58
C PRO A 192 2.64 0.58 -5.74
N ALA A 193 3.77 0.45 -5.02
CA ALA A 193 4.30 1.51 -4.16
C ALA A 193 4.77 2.73 -4.98
N ARG A 194 5.35 2.52 -6.17
CA ARG A 194 5.74 3.61 -7.07
C ARG A 194 4.53 4.33 -7.66
N ARG A 195 3.51 3.58 -8.07
CA ARG A 195 2.25 4.15 -8.56
C ARG A 195 1.60 5.00 -7.46
N SER A 196 1.46 4.44 -6.26
CA SER A 196 0.89 5.15 -5.12
C SER A 196 1.69 6.39 -4.76
N ALA A 197 3.03 6.30 -4.71
CA ALA A 197 3.90 7.45 -4.42
C ALA A 197 3.75 8.57 -5.46
N ARG A 198 3.63 8.25 -6.76
CA ARG A 198 3.42 9.26 -7.81
C ARG A 198 2.08 9.97 -7.63
N VAL A 199 0.99 9.22 -7.49
CA VAL A 199 -0.36 9.78 -7.29
C VAL A 199 -0.40 10.64 -6.02
N THR A 200 0.15 10.13 -4.93
CA THR A 200 0.26 10.85 -3.65
C THR A 200 1.00 12.17 -3.81
N ARG A 201 2.12 12.21 -4.54
CA ARG A 201 2.90 13.43 -4.78
C ARG A 201 2.13 14.47 -5.59
N GLU A 202 1.49 14.04 -6.68
CA GLU A 202 0.71 14.95 -7.54
C GLU A 202 -0.45 15.60 -6.77
N ILE A 203 -1.15 14.83 -5.93
CA ILE A 203 -2.23 15.35 -5.07
C ILE A 203 -1.66 16.26 -3.97
N ALA A 204 -0.55 15.89 -3.33
CA ALA A 204 0.07 16.70 -2.28
C ALA A 204 0.47 18.09 -2.79
N ASP A 205 0.95 18.21 -4.03
CA ASP A 205 1.31 19.49 -4.64
C ASP A 205 0.06 20.37 -4.91
N ARG A 206 -1.06 19.77 -5.32
CA ARG A 206 -2.34 20.48 -5.47
C ARG A 206 -2.86 20.99 -4.13
N LEU A 207 -2.90 20.12 -3.13
CA LEU A 207 -3.40 20.45 -1.80
C LEU A 207 -2.54 21.49 -1.09
N ALA A 208 -1.23 21.48 -1.29
CA ALA A 208 -0.38 22.54 -0.76
C ALA A 208 -0.54 23.87 -1.47
N SER A 209 -0.87 23.86 -2.76
CA SER A 209 -1.24 25.08 -3.48
C SER A 209 -2.52 25.66 -2.90
N LEU A 210 -3.52 24.81 -2.61
CA LEU A 210 -4.75 25.21 -1.94
C LEU A 210 -4.49 25.73 -0.52
N ALA A 211 -3.71 25.03 0.30
CA ALA A 211 -3.36 25.45 1.66
C ALA A 211 -2.74 26.85 1.69
N LYS A 212 -1.73 27.09 0.84
CA LYS A 212 -1.08 28.40 0.71
C LYS A 212 -2.04 29.49 0.28
N SER A 213 -2.96 29.18 -0.65
CA SER A 213 -3.99 30.13 -1.09
C SER A 213 -4.92 30.52 0.06
N LEU A 214 -5.33 29.56 0.89
CA LEU A 214 -6.19 29.79 2.04
C LEU A 214 -5.50 30.61 3.14
N GLU A 215 -4.25 30.30 3.44
CA GLU A 215 -3.45 31.09 4.39
C GLU A 215 -3.22 32.52 3.89
N ALA A 216 -2.95 32.71 2.60
CA ALA A 216 -2.83 34.03 1.98
C ALA A 216 -4.15 34.83 2.02
N ALA A 217 -5.29 34.14 2.04
CA ALA A 217 -6.60 34.75 2.25
C ALA A 217 -6.92 35.06 3.73
N GLY A 218 -5.99 34.78 4.65
CA GLY A 218 -6.08 35.13 6.08
C GLY A 218 -6.63 34.03 6.97
N HIS A 219 -6.82 32.80 6.46
CA HIS A 219 -7.24 31.68 7.30
C HIS A 219 -6.08 31.16 8.17
N PRO A 220 -6.28 30.95 9.49
CA PRO A 220 -5.25 30.40 10.36
C PRO A 220 -4.79 29.01 9.90
N PRO A 221 -3.48 28.67 9.96
CA PRO A 221 -2.97 27.36 9.54
C PRO A 221 -3.68 26.18 10.21
N GLN A 222 -4.08 26.33 11.47
CA GLN A 222 -4.84 25.33 12.22
C GLN A 222 -6.22 25.06 11.59
N GLN A 223 -6.92 26.12 11.18
CA GLN A 223 -8.22 26.02 10.53
C GLN A 223 -8.08 25.36 9.14
N VAL A 224 -7.07 25.78 8.38
CA VAL A 224 -6.77 25.24 7.04
C VAL A 224 -6.45 23.74 7.11
N ALA A 225 -5.61 23.32 8.06
CA ALA A 225 -5.27 21.92 8.26
C ALA A 225 -6.50 21.07 8.59
N GLY A 226 -7.36 21.52 9.51
CA GLY A 226 -8.58 20.82 9.88
C GLY A 226 -9.57 20.70 8.71
N PHE A 227 -9.74 21.77 7.94
CA PHE A 227 -10.56 21.77 6.73
C PHE A 227 -10.05 20.76 5.69
N LEU A 228 -8.76 20.82 5.35
CA LEU A 228 -8.15 19.90 4.38
C LEU A 228 -8.28 18.46 4.86
N MET A 229 -7.96 18.18 6.12
CA MET A 229 -8.05 16.82 6.68
C MET A 229 -9.44 16.20 6.51
N ARG A 230 -10.51 16.97 6.76
CA ARG A 230 -11.89 16.52 6.54
C ARG A 230 -12.19 16.30 5.05
N ALA A 231 -11.81 17.24 4.19
CA ALA A 231 -12.03 17.12 2.75
C ALA A 231 -11.32 15.90 2.16
N LEU A 232 -10.06 15.68 2.52
CA LEU A 232 -9.29 14.51 2.11
C LEU A 232 -9.93 13.21 2.59
N PHE A 233 -10.38 13.16 3.84
CA PHE A 233 -11.07 11.98 4.35
C PHE A 233 -12.38 11.73 3.58
N THR A 234 -13.11 12.78 3.21
CA THR A 234 -14.33 12.64 2.40
C THR A 234 -14.04 12.09 1.00
N MET A 235 -12.97 12.54 0.34
CA MET A 235 -12.51 11.97 -0.94
C MET A 235 -12.09 10.51 -0.79
N PHE A 236 -11.35 10.20 0.28
CA PHE A 236 -11.00 8.81 0.59
C PHE A 236 -12.25 7.93 0.80
N ALA A 237 -13.22 8.43 1.57
CA ALA A 237 -14.43 7.69 1.91
C ALA A 237 -15.29 7.33 0.69
N GLU A 238 -15.40 8.18 -0.32
CA GLU A 238 -16.11 7.82 -1.57
C GLU A 238 -15.39 6.74 -2.37
N ASP A 239 -14.06 6.81 -2.45
CA ASP A 239 -13.27 5.90 -3.29
C ASP A 239 -13.07 4.51 -2.68
N VAL A 240 -13.06 4.40 -1.35
CA VAL A 240 -13.06 3.09 -0.68
C VAL A 240 -14.47 2.51 -0.46
N GLY A 241 -15.52 3.23 -0.87
CA GLY A 241 -16.91 2.75 -0.82
C GLY A 241 -17.64 2.94 0.51
N LEU A 242 -17.15 3.83 1.37
CA LEU A 242 -17.85 4.26 2.59
C LEU A 242 -18.92 5.33 2.32
N LEU A 243 -18.76 6.06 1.22
CA LEU A 243 -19.79 6.91 0.61
C LEU A 243 -20.14 6.36 -0.78
N PRO A 244 -21.29 6.76 -1.36
CA PRO A 244 -21.60 6.39 -2.73
C PRO A 244 -20.47 6.83 -3.69
N PRO A 245 -20.19 6.06 -4.75
CA PRO A 245 -19.11 6.38 -5.67
C PRO A 245 -19.26 7.80 -6.23
N ARG A 246 -18.17 8.58 -6.20
CA ARG A 246 -18.09 9.98 -6.67
C ARG A 246 -19.04 10.97 -5.98
N ALA A 247 -19.69 10.62 -4.87
CA ALA A 247 -20.70 11.48 -4.26
C ALA A 247 -20.16 12.85 -3.79
N PHE A 248 -18.91 12.90 -3.31
CA PHE A 248 -18.25 14.15 -2.94
C PHE A 248 -17.73 14.89 -4.17
N THR A 249 -17.13 14.17 -5.12
CA THR A 249 -16.68 14.77 -6.38
C THR A 249 -17.84 15.42 -7.15
N GLU A 250 -18.99 14.76 -7.27
CA GLU A 250 -20.19 15.30 -7.92
C GLU A 250 -20.77 16.51 -7.17
N LEU A 251 -20.70 16.51 -5.83
CA LEU A 251 -21.07 17.67 -5.04
C LEU A 251 -20.17 18.87 -5.39
N LEU A 252 -18.85 18.68 -5.45
CA LEU A 252 -17.90 19.73 -5.85
C LEU A 252 -18.14 20.22 -7.29
N GLU A 253 -18.45 19.31 -8.23
CA GLU A 253 -18.80 19.66 -9.61
C GLU A 253 -20.05 20.55 -9.66
N SER A 254 -21.07 20.23 -8.86
CA SER A 254 -22.32 21.00 -8.80
C SER A 254 -22.13 22.42 -8.27
N LEU A 255 -21.09 22.62 -7.45
CA LEU A 255 -20.78 23.89 -6.78
C LEU A 255 -19.89 24.84 -7.59
N LYS A 256 -19.34 24.42 -8.75
CA LYS A 256 -18.44 25.25 -9.59
C LYS A 256 -18.99 26.64 -9.91
N GLY A 257 -20.31 26.75 -10.11
CA GLY A 257 -21.01 28.00 -10.42
C GLY A 257 -21.45 28.79 -9.19
N GLU A 258 -21.43 28.17 -8.01
CA GLU A 258 -22.03 28.69 -6.78
C GLU A 258 -21.07 28.57 -5.58
N PRO A 259 -19.87 29.20 -5.59
CA PRO A 259 -18.90 29.06 -4.49
C PRO A 259 -19.45 29.48 -3.11
N HIS A 260 -20.43 30.38 -3.08
CA HIS A 260 -21.10 30.82 -1.86
C HIS A 260 -21.88 29.68 -1.15
N ALA A 261 -22.34 28.67 -1.90
CA ALA A 261 -23.04 27.51 -1.36
C ALA A 261 -22.08 26.42 -0.85
N PHE A 262 -20.78 26.52 -1.16
CA PHE A 262 -19.78 25.49 -0.85
C PHE A 262 -19.70 25.17 0.64
N ALA A 263 -19.39 26.16 1.47
CA ALA A 263 -19.16 25.92 2.90
C ALA A 263 -20.43 25.36 3.57
N PRO A 264 -21.63 25.97 3.44
CA PRO A 264 -22.85 25.41 4.04
C PRO A 264 -23.15 23.97 3.62
N MET A 265 -22.95 23.62 2.34
CA MET A 265 -23.19 22.25 1.87
C MET A 265 -22.19 21.25 2.47
N LEU A 266 -20.90 21.60 2.53
CA LEU A 266 -19.89 20.72 3.13
C LEU A 266 -20.10 20.55 4.64
N GLU A 267 -20.43 21.62 5.36
CA GLU A 267 -20.71 21.55 6.80
C GLU A 267 -21.88 20.61 7.09
N HIS A 268 -22.97 20.70 6.33
CA HIS A 268 -24.09 19.77 6.45
C HIS A 268 -23.70 18.33 6.12
N LEU A 269 -22.92 18.10 5.06
CA LEU A 269 -22.43 16.77 4.74
C LEU A 269 -21.58 16.19 5.88
N TRP A 270 -20.67 16.97 6.45
CA TRP A 270 -19.83 16.53 7.56
C TRP A 270 -20.61 16.31 8.85
N GLN A 271 -21.65 17.08 9.11
CA GLN A 271 -22.59 16.80 10.21
C GLN A 271 -23.28 15.45 10.00
N ASN A 272 -23.76 15.17 8.78
CA ASN A 272 -24.33 13.86 8.44
C ASN A 272 -23.31 12.73 8.59
N MET A 273 -22.05 12.93 8.20
CA MET A 273 -20.98 11.95 8.42
C MET A 273 -20.70 11.73 9.91
N ASN A 274 -20.76 12.77 10.75
CA ASN A 274 -20.56 12.64 12.19
C ASN A 274 -21.66 11.82 12.89
N THR A 275 -22.92 12.05 12.53
CA THR A 275 -24.08 11.42 13.20
C THR A 275 -24.55 10.13 12.53
N GLY A 276 -24.22 9.94 11.25
CA GLY A 276 -24.83 8.93 10.39
C GLY A 276 -26.30 9.26 10.05
N GLY A 277 -26.92 8.40 9.23
CA GLY A 277 -28.33 8.50 8.85
C GLY A 277 -28.53 8.94 7.39
N PHE A 278 -29.72 9.41 7.04
CA PHE A 278 -30.00 9.85 5.67
C PHE A 278 -29.41 11.24 5.41
N SER A 279 -28.56 11.37 4.39
CA SER A 279 -28.04 12.65 3.91
C SER A 279 -28.88 13.15 2.74
N PRO A 280 -29.56 14.30 2.85
CA PRO A 280 -30.25 14.92 1.73
C PRO A 280 -29.32 15.35 0.59
N ILE A 281 -28.07 15.71 0.93
CA ILE A 281 -27.06 16.14 -0.04
C ILE A 281 -26.68 14.97 -0.95
N LEU A 282 -26.38 13.81 -0.37
CA LEU A 282 -26.01 12.61 -1.13
C LEU A 282 -27.22 11.77 -1.59
N ARG A 283 -28.43 12.12 -1.11
CA ARG A 283 -29.68 11.37 -1.32
C ARG A 283 -29.55 9.88 -0.94
N ASN A 284 -28.74 9.59 0.07
CA ASN A 284 -28.39 8.24 0.46
C ASN A 284 -28.18 8.16 1.98
N LYS A 285 -28.19 6.94 2.51
CA LYS A 285 -27.77 6.66 3.88
C LYS A 285 -26.25 6.80 3.96
N VAL A 286 -25.80 7.63 4.89
CA VAL A 286 -24.40 7.84 5.25
C VAL A 286 -24.14 7.10 6.56
N LEU A 287 -23.03 6.38 6.61
CA LEU A 287 -22.57 5.70 7.83
C LEU A 287 -22.18 6.73 8.89
N ARG A 288 -22.18 6.33 10.16
CA ARG A 288 -21.69 7.15 11.25
C ARG A 288 -20.17 7.05 11.38
N PHE A 289 -19.46 8.14 11.10
CA PHE A 289 -17.99 8.26 11.20
C PHE A 289 -17.63 9.10 12.44
N ASN A 290 -17.25 8.50 13.58
CA ASN A 290 -16.80 9.30 14.73
C ASN A 290 -15.99 8.50 15.80
N GLY A 291 -14.75 8.82 16.17
CA GLY A 291 -13.62 9.37 15.42
C GLY A 291 -13.05 10.74 15.84
N GLY A 292 -13.90 11.67 16.30
CA GLY A 292 -13.49 13.06 16.60
C GLY A 292 -13.18 13.97 15.39
N LEU A 293 -12.96 13.43 14.18
CA LEU A 293 -12.64 14.22 12.98
C LEU A 293 -13.78 15.17 12.54
N PHE A 294 -15.01 14.65 12.51
CA PHE A 294 -16.20 15.39 12.07
C PHE A 294 -17.01 16.00 13.23
N SER A 295 -16.48 16.00 14.46
CA SER A 295 -17.17 16.62 15.61
C SER A 295 -17.33 18.13 15.42
N GLU A 296 -16.32 18.77 14.85
CA GLU A 296 -16.33 20.17 14.45
C GLU A 296 -16.47 20.27 12.92
N ALA A 297 -17.69 20.12 12.43
CA ALA A 297 -18.02 20.13 11.00
C ALA A 297 -17.96 21.54 10.37
N SER A 298 -16.87 22.29 10.57
CA SER A 298 -16.66 23.63 10.00
C SER A 298 -15.91 23.57 8.67
N ALA A 299 -16.39 24.31 7.67
CA ALA A 299 -15.78 24.44 6.35
C ALA A 299 -15.29 25.87 6.08
N ILE A 300 -14.21 25.98 5.30
CA ILE A 300 -13.70 27.27 4.84
C ILE A 300 -14.40 27.63 3.52
N PRO A 301 -15.01 28.82 3.36
CA PRO A 301 -15.51 29.28 2.08
C PRO A 301 -14.38 29.34 1.06
N LEU A 302 -14.60 28.75 -0.12
CA LEU A 302 -13.61 28.75 -1.20
C LEU A 302 -14.01 29.74 -2.29
N ASP A 303 -13.02 30.41 -2.87
CA ASP A 303 -13.20 31.07 -4.15
C ASP A 303 -13.25 30.05 -5.31
N ARG A 304 -13.43 30.53 -6.54
CA ARG A 304 -13.53 29.68 -7.73
C ARG A 304 -12.25 28.86 -7.97
N ASP A 305 -11.08 29.48 -7.82
CA ASP A 305 -9.80 28.85 -8.15
C ASP A 305 -9.43 27.81 -7.09
N GLN A 306 -9.71 28.11 -5.82
CA GLN A 306 -9.56 27.21 -4.69
C GLN A 306 -10.50 26.00 -4.81
N LEU A 307 -11.76 26.21 -5.19
CA LEU A 307 -12.71 25.13 -5.44
C LEU A 307 -12.24 24.23 -6.60
N GLU A 308 -11.71 24.82 -7.68
CA GLU A 308 -11.15 24.06 -8.80
C GLU A 308 -9.94 23.22 -8.38
N LEU A 309 -9.07 23.73 -7.51
CA LEU A 309 -7.96 22.96 -6.94
C LEU A 309 -8.45 21.77 -6.11
N LEU A 310 -9.47 21.98 -5.27
CA LEU A 310 -10.04 20.91 -4.44
C LEU A 310 -10.71 19.84 -5.29
N LEU A 311 -11.47 20.24 -6.31
CA LEU A 311 -12.11 19.31 -7.24
C LEU A 311 -11.09 18.48 -8.01
N LYS A 312 -10.03 19.11 -8.55
CA LYS A 312 -8.96 18.37 -9.25
C LYS A 312 -8.28 17.33 -8.34
N ALA A 313 -8.26 17.57 -7.02
CA ALA A 313 -7.78 16.59 -6.07
C ALA A 313 -8.79 15.46 -5.83
N SER A 314 -10.10 15.74 -5.87
CA SER A 314 -11.15 14.72 -5.72
C SER A 314 -11.29 13.81 -6.95
N GLU A 315 -10.90 14.27 -8.14
CA GLU A 315 -10.90 13.46 -9.38
C GLU A 315 -9.85 12.34 -9.38
N ALA A 316 -8.88 12.37 -8.46
CA ALA A 316 -7.88 11.32 -8.33
C ALA A 316 -8.47 10.06 -7.66
N ASP A 317 -7.82 8.91 -7.87
CA ASP A 317 -8.24 7.65 -7.24
C ASP A 317 -7.54 7.46 -5.89
N TRP A 318 -8.25 7.79 -4.82
CA TRP A 318 -7.79 7.77 -3.43
C TRP A 318 -7.55 6.37 -2.87
N ARG A 319 -7.91 5.30 -3.61
CA ARG A 319 -7.51 3.92 -3.27
C ARG A 319 -6.01 3.69 -3.44
N TYR A 320 -5.36 4.52 -4.25
CA TYR A 320 -3.91 4.48 -4.50
C TYR A 320 -3.16 5.61 -3.81
N VAL A 321 -3.81 6.41 -2.96
CA VAL A 321 -3.14 7.46 -2.20
C VAL A 321 -2.62 6.88 -0.90
N GLU A 322 -1.32 7.06 -0.65
CA GLU A 322 -0.72 6.67 0.61
C GLU A 322 -1.24 7.61 1.72
N PRO A 323 -1.72 7.08 2.85
CA PRO A 323 -2.11 7.88 4.03
C PRO A 323 -0.98 8.79 4.53
N ALA A 324 0.28 8.51 4.17
CA ALA A 324 1.40 9.41 4.34
C ALA A 324 1.16 10.86 3.86
N ILE A 325 0.24 11.09 2.91
CA ILE A 325 -0.13 12.43 2.45
C ILE A 325 -0.54 13.35 3.61
N PHE A 326 -1.23 12.82 4.63
CA PHE A 326 -1.65 13.60 5.79
C PHE A 326 -0.46 14.11 6.62
N GLY A 327 0.62 13.34 6.70
CA GLY A 327 1.87 13.76 7.32
C GLY A 327 2.49 14.95 6.59
N THR A 328 2.57 14.90 5.25
CA THR A 328 3.11 16.02 4.46
C THR A 328 2.26 17.29 4.55
N LEU A 329 0.96 17.16 4.75
CA LEU A 329 0.07 18.31 4.98
C LEU A 329 0.28 18.92 6.37
N LEU A 330 0.46 18.07 7.39
CA LEU A 330 0.81 18.55 8.73
C LEU A 330 2.13 19.32 8.72
N GLU A 331 3.17 18.77 8.09
CA GLU A 331 4.47 19.44 7.98
C GLU A 331 4.32 20.84 7.39
N ARG A 332 3.50 20.96 6.35
CA ARG A 332 3.28 22.23 5.63
C ARG A 332 2.41 23.20 6.43
N ALA A 333 1.50 22.72 7.27
CA ALA A 333 0.67 23.53 8.16
C ALA A 333 1.40 23.97 9.46
N LEU A 334 2.56 23.38 9.76
CA LEU A 334 3.44 23.85 10.84
C LEU A 334 4.32 25.00 10.34
N ASP A 335 4.41 26.06 11.14
CA ASP A 335 5.40 27.12 10.96
C ASP A 335 6.82 26.50 10.89
N PRO A 336 7.73 27.01 10.03
CA PRO A 336 9.10 26.49 9.93
C PRO A 336 9.83 26.30 11.27
N ARG A 337 9.55 27.12 12.28
CA ARG A 337 10.13 27.02 13.63
C ARG A 337 9.47 25.94 14.48
N GLU A 338 8.14 25.81 14.44
CA GLU A 338 7.42 24.68 15.06
C GLU A 338 7.92 23.36 14.48
N ARG A 339 8.13 23.32 13.16
CA ARG A 339 8.67 22.15 12.45
C ARG A 339 10.07 21.75 12.94
N HIS A 340 10.97 22.73 13.10
CA HIS A 340 12.33 22.48 13.60
C HIS A 340 12.34 22.09 15.08
N LYS A 341 11.52 22.74 15.93
CA LYS A 341 11.46 22.48 17.38
C LYS A 341 10.92 21.07 17.69
N LEU A 342 9.93 20.62 16.93
CA LEU A 342 9.30 19.31 17.11
C LEU A 342 10.03 18.18 16.37
N GLY A 343 11.05 18.49 15.55
CA GLY A 343 11.67 17.52 14.66
C GLY A 343 10.66 16.88 13.70
N ALA A 344 9.60 17.62 13.33
CA ALA A 344 8.45 17.14 12.57
C ALA A 344 8.83 16.93 11.09
N HIS A 345 9.67 15.92 10.86
CA HIS A 345 10.06 15.43 9.55
C HIS A 345 9.40 14.08 9.31
N TYR A 346 8.61 14.03 8.26
CA TYR A 346 8.02 12.84 7.70
C TYR A 346 9.14 11.87 7.32
N THR A 347 9.07 10.65 7.85
CA THR A 347 9.98 9.57 7.49
C THR A 347 9.42 8.82 6.29
N PRO A 348 10.09 8.83 5.11
CA PRO A 348 9.58 8.16 3.93
C PRO A 348 9.42 6.65 4.13
N ARG A 349 8.42 6.06 3.47
CA ARG A 349 8.09 4.63 3.54
C ARG A 349 9.31 3.71 3.43
N ALA A 350 10.20 3.95 2.46
CA ALA A 350 11.39 3.12 2.28
C ALA A 350 12.32 3.09 3.50
N TYR A 351 12.38 4.17 4.30
CA TYR A 351 13.14 4.18 5.55
C TYR A 351 12.39 3.47 6.67
N VAL A 352 11.06 3.62 6.73
CA VAL A 352 10.21 2.89 7.68
C VAL A 352 10.35 1.38 7.47
N GLU A 353 10.26 0.91 6.22
CA GLU A 353 10.35 -0.50 5.89
C GLU A 353 11.72 -1.10 6.24
N ARG A 354 12.81 -0.32 6.18
CA ARG A 354 14.14 -0.78 6.62
C ARG A 354 14.22 -1.11 8.11
N LEU A 355 13.29 -0.61 8.92
CA LEU A 355 13.16 -0.99 10.32
C LEU A 355 12.07 -2.04 10.50
N VAL A 356 10.85 -1.76 10.03
CA VAL A 356 9.66 -2.60 10.24
C VAL A 356 9.83 -4.01 9.68
N LEU A 357 10.43 -4.15 8.50
CA LEU A 357 10.62 -5.46 7.88
C LEU A 357 11.50 -6.37 8.76
N PRO A 358 12.76 -6.02 9.08
CA PRO A 358 13.61 -6.89 9.87
C PRO A 358 13.16 -7.06 11.33
N THR A 359 12.54 -6.04 11.95
CA THR A 359 12.24 -6.10 13.40
C THR A 359 10.87 -6.70 13.72
N VAL A 360 9.91 -6.65 12.79
CA VAL A 360 8.53 -7.12 13.04
C VAL A 360 8.14 -8.19 12.03
N ILE A 361 8.28 -7.92 10.74
CA ILE A 361 7.66 -8.75 9.70
C ILE A 361 8.47 -10.00 9.38
N GLU A 362 9.80 -9.92 9.31
CA GLU A 362 10.68 -11.05 9.03
C GLU A 362 10.60 -12.15 10.10
N PRO A 363 10.62 -11.83 11.43
CA PRO A 363 10.39 -12.82 12.47
C PRO A 363 9.03 -13.54 12.31
N LEU A 364 7.94 -12.79 12.15
CA LEU A 364 6.60 -13.35 11.96
C LEU A 364 6.50 -14.19 10.68
N ARG A 365 7.20 -13.80 9.62
CA ARG A 365 7.26 -14.59 8.38
C ARG A 365 8.08 -15.86 8.54
N ALA A 366 9.12 -15.87 9.36
CA ALA A 366 9.87 -17.08 9.67
C ALA A 366 8.97 -18.07 10.43
N GLU A 367 8.26 -17.60 11.46
CA GLU A 367 7.27 -18.40 12.19
C GLU A 367 6.17 -18.92 11.27
N TRP A 368 5.65 -18.08 10.36
CA TRP A 368 4.64 -18.49 9.39
C TRP A 368 5.11 -19.65 8.50
N LYS A 369 6.37 -19.63 8.04
CA LYS A 369 6.92 -20.71 7.22
C LYS A 369 6.95 -22.04 7.96
N GLU A 370 7.29 -22.03 9.25
CA GLU A 370 7.28 -23.23 10.09
C GLU A 370 5.85 -23.76 10.28
N VAL A 371 4.88 -22.86 10.51
CA VAL A 371 3.45 -23.21 10.59
C VAL A 371 2.96 -23.83 9.29
N GLN A 372 3.32 -23.28 8.13
CA GLN A 372 2.96 -23.84 6.83
C GLN A 372 3.55 -25.25 6.63
N ALA A 373 4.81 -25.46 7.02
CA ALA A 373 5.46 -26.77 6.93
C ALA A 373 4.80 -27.81 7.85
N ALA A 374 4.44 -27.41 9.08
CA ALA A 374 3.72 -28.24 10.03
C ALA A 374 2.31 -28.60 9.53
N ALA A 375 1.54 -27.62 9.06
CA ALA A 375 0.20 -27.83 8.51
C ALA A 375 0.22 -28.78 7.30
N LEU A 376 1.17 -28.60 6.38
CA LEU A 376 1.35 -29.50 5.24
C LEU A 376 1.68 -30.95 5.68
N THR A 377 2.49 -31.09 6.73
CA THR A 377 2.84 -32.40 7.29
C THR A 377 1.60 -33.07 7.91
N TYR A 378 0.76 -32.32 8.62
CA TYR A 378 -0.51 -32.82 9.15
C TYR A 378 -1.48 -33.24 8.04
N GLU A 379 -1.64 -32.44 6.98
CA GLU A 379 -2.45 -32.78 5.82
C GLU A 379 -2.01 -34.10 5.16
N GLN A 380 -0.70 -34.30 4.99
CA GLN A 380 -0.16 -35.54 4.43
C GLN A 380 -0.43 -36.77 5.32
N GLN A 381 -0.58 -36.57 6.62
CA GLN A 381 -0.95 -37.62 7.58
C GLN A 381 -2.47 -37.81 7.72
N GLY A 382 -3.28 -37.07 6.96
CA GLY A 382 -4.74 -37.08 7.09
C GLY A 382 -5.28 -36.40 8.34
N LYS A 383 -4.45 -35.59 9.02
CA LYS A 383 -4.76 -34.88 10.27
C LYS A 383 -5.23 -33.45 10.00
N HIS A 384 -6.34 -33.34 9.28
CA HIS A 384 -6.84 -32.07 8.78
C HIS A 384 -7.15 -31.05 9.90
N ARG A 385 -7.75 -31.54 11.00
CA ARG A 385 -8.12 -30.68 12.13
C ARG A 385 -6.89 -30.06 12.79
N GLU A 386 -5.81 -30.83 12.91
CA GLU A 386 -4.55 -30.37 13.46
C GLU A 386 -3.87 -29.34 12.54
N ALA A 387 -3.91 -29.55 11.22
CA ALA A 387 -3.41 -28.57 10.25
C ALA A 387 -4.14 -27.22 10.38
N VAL A 388 -5.48 -27.26 10.44
CA VAL A 388 -6.31 -26.06 10.62
C VAL A 388 -6.06 -25.40 11.98
N ALA A 389 -5.94 -26.19 13.06
CA ALA A 389 -5.69 -25.68 14.40
C ALA A 389 -4.35 -24.93 14.50
N GLU A 390 -3.30 -25.45 13.86
CA GLU A 390 -1.98 -24.82 13.79
C GLU A 390 -2.05 -23.44 13.12
N ILE A 391 -2.72 -23.37 11.96
CA ILE A 391 -2.88 -22.11 11.22
C ILE A 391 -3.73 -21.09 12.00
N ARG A 392 -4.82 -21.55 12.64
CA ARG A 392 -5.66 -20.69 13.49
C ARG A 392 -4.91 -20.19 14.73
N ALA A 393 -4.00 -20.98 15.29
CA ALA A 393 -3.16 -20.55 16.40
C ALA A 393 -2.23 -19.41 15.98
N PHE A 394 -1.60 -19.53 14.81
CA PHE A 394 -0.78 -18.46 14.25
C PHE A 394 -1.60 -17.19 13.92
N HIS A 395 -2.81 -17.35 13.35
CA HIS A 395 -3.70 -16.21 13.09
C HIS A 395 -4.04 -15.44 14.38
N ARG A 396 -4.40 -16.15 15.46
CA ARG A 396 -4.62 -15.52 16.77
C ARG A 396 -3.37 -14.81 17.27
N HIS A 397 -2.20 -15.42 17.13
CA HIS A 397 -0.93 -14.79 17.51
C HIS A 397 -0.73 -13.46 16.77
N LEU A 398 -0.96 -13.42 15.44
CA LEU A 398 -0.90 -12.17 14.66
C LEU A 398 -1.84 -11.08 15.18
N CYS A 399 -3.04 -11.45 15.64
CA CYS A 399 -4.04 -10.52 16.19
C CYS A 399 -3.69 -10.02 17.61
N GLU A 400 -2.72 -10.65 18.28
CA GLU A 400 -2.27 -10.28 19.64
C GLU A 400 -0.98 -9.46 19.65
N VAL A 401 -0.27 -9.36 18.51
CA VAL A 401 0.94 -8.53 18.37
C VAL A 401 0.62 -7.08 18.73
N ARG A 402 1.46 -6.44 19.54
CA ARG A 402 1.35 -5.01 19.87
C ARG A 402 2.61 -4.27 19.45
N VAL A 403 2.43 -3.14 18.79
CA VAL A 403 3.51 -2.29 18.27
C VAL A 403 3.39 -0.92 18.90
N LEU A 404 4.44 -0.42 19.56
CA LEU A 404 4.48 0.90 20.16
C LEU A 404 5.47 1.79 19.42
N ASP A 405 5.01 2.97 19.00
CA ASP A 405 5.85 4.07 18.54
C ASP A 405 5.75 5.24 19.54
N PRO A 406 6.77 5.46 20.39
CA PRO A 406 6.72 6.48 21.43
C PRO A 406 6.94 7.91 20.90
N ALA A 407 7.11 8.11 19.59
CA ALA A 407 7.19 9.44 18.98
C ALA A 407 6.55 9.38 17.59
N CYS A 408 5.28 8.97 17.56
CA CYS A 408 4.67 8.44 16.34
C CYS A 408 4.41 9.50 15.26
N GLY A 409 4.43 10.79 15.60
CA GLY A 409 4.16 11.86 14.65
C GLY A 409 2.79 11.66 14.00
N SER A 410 2.76 11.66 12.66
CA SER A 410 1.55 11.37 11.88
C SER A 410 1.25 9.87 11.70
N GLY A 411 1.94 8.98 12.43
CA GLY A 411 1.65 7.55 12.49
C GLY A 411 2.22 6.69 11.37
N ASN A 412 3.24 7.15 10.62
CA ASN A 412 3.70 6.43 9.42
C ASN A 412 4.32 5.05 9.73
N PHE A 413 5.10 4.93 10.81
CA PHE A 413 5.64 3.63 11.25
C PHE A 413 4.54 2.64 11.62
N LEU A 414 3.56 3.10 12.40
CA LEU A 414 2.42 2.31 12.81
C LEU A 414 1.60 1.85 11.60
N TYR A 415 1.31 2.74 10.65
CA TYR A 415 0.57 2.42 9.43
C TYR A 415 1.27 1.40 8.54
N VAL A 416 2.56 1.61 8.24
CA VAL A 416 3.31 0.66 7.39
C VAL A 416 3.37 -0.71 8.06
N THR A 417 3.50 -0.75 9.38
CA THR A 417 3.46 -2.02 10.13
C THR A 417 2.08 -2.69 10.04
N LEU A 418 1.00 -1.94 10.22
CA LEU A 418 -0.37 -2.41 10.03
C LEU A 418 -0.58 -3.00 8.63
N GLU A 419 -0.12 -2.33 7.59
CA GLU A 419 -0.27 -2.81 6.22
C GLU A 419 0.45 -4.14 5.99
N HIS A 420 1.68 -4.30 6.51
CA HIS A 420 2.42 -5.55 6.36
C HIS A 420 1.81 -6.69 7.19
N LEU A 421 1.32 -6.41 8.40
CA LEU A 421 0.59 -7.38 9.21
C LEU A 421 -0.72 -7.82 8.55
N LYS A 422 -1.47 -6.89 7.95
CA LYS A 422 -2.67 -7.20 7.15
C LYS A 422 -2.37 -8.05 5.93
N ARG A 423 -1.25 -7.79 5.24
CA ARG A 423 -0.80 -8.62 4.12
C ARG A 423 -0.52 -10.05 4.56
N LEU A 424 0.21 -10.22 5.68
CA LEU A 424 0.50 -11.52 6.24
C LEU A 424 -0.78 -12.24 6.72
N GLU A 425 -1.69 -11.53 7.39
CA GLU A 425 -3.02 -12.05 7.76
C GLU A 425 -3.79 -12.56 6.53
N GLY A 426 -3.78 -11.80 5.42
CA GLY A 426 -4.39 -12.23 4.17
C GLY A 426 -3.81 -13.55 3.63
N GLU A 427 -2.50 -13.75 3.72
CA GLU A 427 -1.85 -15.03 3.35
C GLU A 427 -2.35 -16.19 4.23
N VAL A 428 -2.48 -15.96 5.53
CA VAL A 428 -2.98 -16.95 6.51
C VAL A 428 -4.43 -17.33 6.21
N LEU A 429 -5.30 -16.34 5.99
CA LEU A 429 -6.71 -16.55 5.67
C LEU A 429 -6.92 -17.26 4.34
N ASN A 430 -6.08 -16.97 3.33
CA ASN A 430 -6.11 -17.68 2.05
C ASN A 430 -5.75 -19.17 2.23
N LEU A 431 -4.73 -19.49 3.04
CA LEU A 431 -4.39 -20.90 3.29
C LEU A 431 -5.52 -21.65 4.01
N LEU A 432 -6.19 -21.03 4.98
CA LEU A 432 -7.38 -21.60 5.61
C LEU A 432 -8.49 -21.85 4.57
N HIS A 433 -8.74 -20.88 3.69
CA HIS A 433 -9.71 -21.03 2.61
C HIS A 433 -9.38 -22.19 1.68
N ASP A 434 -8.12 -22.34 1.26
CA ASP A 434 -7.65 -23.42 0.38
C ASP A 434 -7.78 -24.81 1.02
N LEU A 435 -7.70 -24.87 2.36
CA LEU A 435 -7.98 -26.08 3.14
C LEU A 435 -9.48 -26.37 3.29
N GLY A 436 -10.38 -25.54 2.76
CA GLY A 436 -11.83 -25.73 2.80
C GLY A 436 -12.51 -25.03 3.98
N GLU A 437 -11.79 -24.26 4.80
CA GLU A 437 -12.31 -23.58 6.00
C GLU A 437 -13.05 -22.26 5.67
N SER A 438 -13.93 -22.29 4.65
CA SER A 438 -14.69 -21.11 4.21
C SER A 438 -15.77 -20.68 5.21
N GLN A 439 -16.37 -21.62 5.96
CA GLN A 439 -17.38 -21.33 6.99
C GLN A 439 -16.77 -20.81 8.30
N GLY A 440 -15.58 -21.29 8.68
CA GLY A 440 -14.90 -20.86 9.90
C GLY A 440 -14.17 -19.52 9.79
N LEU A 441 -14.23 -18.85 8.64
CA LEU A 441 -13.89 -17.42 8.47
C LEU A 441 -14.96 -16.52 9.12
N LEU A 442 -16.22 -16.97 9.20
CA LEU A 442 -17.28 -16.29 9.94
C LEU A 442 -17.06 -16.42 11.47
N GLU A 443 -16.49 -17.54 11.94
CA GLU A 443 -16.13 -17.71 13.36
C GLU A 443 -14.94 -16.85 13.80
N LEU A 444 -14.14 -16.37 12.85
CA LEU A 444 -13.10 -15.37 13.08
C LEU A 444 -13.66 -13.93 13.00
N GLU A 445 -14.96 -13.72 12.81
CA GLU A 445 -15.56 -12.39 12.84
C GLU A 445 -15.26 -11.70 14.17
N GLY A 446 -14.38 -10.70 14.12
CA GLY A 446 -13.93 -9.91 15.26
C GLY A 446 -12.51 -10.24 15.76
N VAL A 447 -11.90 -11.34 15.31
CA VAL A 447 -10.48 -11.65 15.56
C VAL A 447 -9.72 -11.34 14.29
N THR A 448 -9.20 -10.13 14.19
CA THR A 448 -8.44 -9.69 13.02
C THR A 448 -7.36 -8.72 13.42
N VAL A 449 -6.34 -8.56 12.58
CA VAL A 449 -5.40 -7.46 12.76
C VAL A 449 -6.15 -6.14 12.69
N ASP A 450 -6.07 -5.24 13.66
CA ASP A 450 -6.79 -3.97 13.57
C ASP A 450 -6.06 -2.82 14.29
N PRO A 451 -6.50 -1.56 14.13
CA PRO A 451 -5.82 -0.41 14.70
C PRO A 451 -5.49 -0.48 16.20
N HIS A 452 -6.25 -1.24 17.02
CA HIS A 452 -6.01 -1.32 18.47
C HIS A 452 -4.63 -1.90 18.84
N GLN A 453 -4.01 -2.66 17.94
CA GLN A 453 -2.68 -3.25 18.14
C GLN A 453 -1.54 -2.22 18.03
N PHE A 454 -1.81 -1.05 17.45
CA PHE A 454 -0.81 -0.04 17.12
C PHE A 454 -0.93 1.13 18.08
N LEU A 455 0.07 1.28 18.94
CA LEU A 455 0.11 2.23 20.04
C LEU A 455 1.05 3.37 19.71
N GLY A 456 0.66 4.59 20.03
CA GLY A 456 1.46 5.78 19.73
C GLY A 456 1.44 6.78 20.87
N LEU A 457 2.58 7.42 21.12
CA LEU A 457 2.67 8.63 21.94
C LEU A 457 3.06 9.80 21.02
N GLU A 458 2.42 10.94 21.19
CA GLU A 458 2.70 12.12 20.38
C GLU A 458 2.39 13.42 21.14
N ILE A 459 3.35 14.35 21.17
CA ILE A 459 3.24 15.60 21.91
C ILE A 459 2.44 16.67 21.15
N ASN A 460 2.34 16.58 19.82
CA ASN A 460 1.56 17.49 19.01
C ASN A 460 0.13 16.93 18.85
N PRO A 461 -0.91 17.60 19.39
CA PRO A 461 -2.27 17.08 19.37
C PRO A 461 -2.82 16.91 17.95
N ARG A 462 -2.32 17.68 16.97
CA ARG A 462 -2.69 17.54 15.56
C ARG A 462 -2.09 16.28 14.95
N ALA A 463 -0.82 16.01 15.23
CA ALA A 463 -0.11 14.83 14.74
C ALA A 463 -0.75 13.54 15.30
N ALA A 464 -1.06 13.53 16.59
CA ALA A 464 -1.75 12.42 17.25
C ALA A 464 -3.10 12.08 16.57
N ARG A 465 -3.91 13.09 16.26
CA ARG A 465 -5.19 12.90 15.56
C ARG A 465 -5.00 12.36 14.14
N ILE A 466 -3.96 12.82 13.43
CA ILE A 466 -3.63 12.31 12.10
C ILE A 466 -3.20 10.86 12.16
N ALA A 467 -2.36 10.48 13.13
CA ALA A 467 -1.91 9.10 13.30
C ALA A 467 -3.09 8.14 13.49
N GLU A 468 -4.07 8.52 14.33
CA GLU A 468 -5.32 7.78 14.51
C GLU A 468 -6.07 7.60 13.18
N MET A 469 -6.24 8.68 12.41
CA MET A 469 -6.91 8.61 11.10
C MET A 469 -6.16 7.75 10.09
N VAL A 470 -4.84 7.89 10.02
CA VAL A 470 -3.98 7.16 9.08
C VAL A 470 -4.10 5.65 9.30
N LEU A 471 -4.14 5.20 10.56
CA LEU A 471 -4.37 3.79 10.90
C LEU A 471 -5.75 3.30 10.44
N TRP A 472 -6.81 4.09 10.69
CA TRP A 472 -8.16 3.74 10.27
C TRP A 472 -8.30 3.65 8.75
N ILE A 473 -7.76 4.63 8.02
CA ILE A 473 -7.75 4.65 6.56
C ILE A 473 -7.04 3.41 6.03
N GLY A 474 -5.86 3.08 6.58
CA GLY A 474 -5.13 1.87 6.22
C GLY A 474 -5.90 0.58 6.47
N TYR A 475 -6.52 0.46 7.65
CA TYR A 475 -7.36 -0.68 8.00
C TYR A 475 -8.56 -0.83 7.04
N LEU A 476 -9.27 0.26 6.76
CA LEU A 476 -10.44 0.26 5.88
C LEU A 476 -10.08 -0.08 4.43
N GLN A 477 -8.97 0.45 3.90
CA GLN A 477 -8.46 0.05 2.58
C GLN A 477 -8.28 -1.47 2.48
N TRP A 478 -7.74 -2.10 3.52
CA TRP A 478 -7.58 -3.56 3.57
C TRP A 478 -8.90 -4.30 3.74
N HIS A 479 -9.78 -3.83 4.63
CA HIS A 479 -11.10 -4.44 4.85
C HIS A 479 -11.88 -4.58 3.53
N PHE A 480 -11.97 -3.52 2.73
CA PHE A 480 -12.67 -3.56 1.44
C PHE A 480 -11.97 -4.39 0.37
N ARG A 481 -10.62 -4.45 0.39
CA ARG A 481 -9.86 -5.35 -0.52
C ARG A 481 -10.15 -6.82 -0.22
N THR A 482 -10.35 -7.19 1.04
CA THR A 482 -10.54 -8.58 1.47
C THR A 482 -12.01 -9.01 1.44
N HIS A 483 -12.92 -8.18 1.97
CA HIS A 483 -14.33 -8.52 2.19
C HIS A 483 -15.29 -7.95 1.13
N GLY A 484 -14.80 -7.17 0.16
CA GLY A 484 -15.65 -6.49 -0.82
C GLY A 484 -16.57 -5.46 -0.14
N SER A 485 -17.80 -5.29 -0.64
CA SER A 485 -18.73 -4.22 -0.22
C SER A 485 -19.44 -4.43 1.14
N VAL A 486 -18.88 -5.23 2.05
CA VAL A 486 -19.48 -5.41 3.38
C VAL A 486 -19.15 -4.21 4.25
N ASN A 487 -20.19 -3.50 4.70
CA ASN A 487 -20.03 -2.32 5.55
C ASN A 487 -19.31 -2.67 6.86
N PRO A 488 -18.32 -1.87 7.28
CA PRO A 488 -17.70 -2.03 8.60
C PRO A 488 -18.70 -1.70 9.71
N PRO A 489 -18.47 -2.17 10.95
CA PRO A 489 -19.33 -1.85 12.07
C PRO A 489 -19.32 -0.35 12.38
N GLU A 490 -20.47 0.19 12.79
CA GLU A 490 -20.59 1.60 13.17
C GLU A 490 -20.29 1.80 14.68
N PRO A 491 -19.56 2.86 15.09
CA PRO A 491 -19.02 3.90 14.22
C PRO A 491 -17.82 3.43 13.39
N VAL A 492 -17.71 3.91 12.15
CA VAL A 492 -16.67 3.52 11.18
C VAL A 492 -15.26 3.81 11.71
N LEU A 493 -15.12 4.94 12.41
CA LEU A 493 -13.91 5.32 13.12
C LEU A 493 -14.18 5.11 14.61
N ARG A 494 -13.59 4.09 15.24
CA ARG A 494 -13.68 3.92 16.70
C ARG A 494 -12.51 4.63 17.38
N ASP A 495 -12.79 5.29 18.49
CA ASP A 495 -11.75 5.83 19.37
C ASP A 495 -11.22 4.70 20.27
N PHE A 496 -10.14 4.06 19.83
CA PHE A 496 -9.46 3.02 20.61
C PHE A 496 -8.57 3.60 21.72
N ARG A 497 -8.35 4.92 21.74
CA ARG A 497 -7.38 5.59 22.63
C ARG A 497 -5.98 4.97 22.59
N ASN A 498 -5.62 4.41 21.44
CA ASN A 498 -4.33 3.76 21.18
C ASN A 498 -3.25 4.78 20.81
N ILE A 499 -3.63 5.96 20.33
CA ILE A 499 -2.73 7.10 20.13
C ILE A 499 -3.00 8.13 21.24
N GLU A 500 -2.01 8.34 22.10
CA GLU A 500 -2.11 9.27 23.23
C GLU A 500 -1.40 10.59 22.92
N HIS A 501 -2.10 11.70 23.15
CA HIS A 501 -1.50 13.03 23.17
C HIS A 501 -0.74 13.21 24.49
N ARG A 502 0.56 12.90 24.49
CA ARG A 502 1.39 12.80 25.68
C ARG A 502 2.87 12.96 25.35
N ASP A 503 3.64 13.54 26.27
CA ASP A 503 5.10 13.50 26.23
C ASP A 503 5.60 12.11 26.62
N ALA A 504 6.38 11.47 25.74
CA ALA A 504 6.89 10.13 25.96
C ALA A 504 8.02 10.05 27.01
N LEU A 505 8.64 11.17 27.38
CA LEU A 505 9.74 11.23 28.33
C LEU A 505 9.27 11.52 29.76
N ILE A 506 8.13 12.20 29.92
CA ILE A 506 7.69 12.74 31.22
C ILE A 506 6.24 12.32 31.49
N ASP A 507 6.00 11.83 32.71
CA ASP A 507 4.66 11.66 33.26
C ASP A 507 4.39 12.76 34.29
N TYR A 508 3.18 13.31 34.31
CA TYR A 508 2.81 14.36 35.25
C TYR A 508 1.31 14.32 35.57
N GLU A 509 0.96 14.61 36.82
CA GLU A 509 -0.44 14.63 37.26
C GLU A 509 -1.20 15.87 36.75
N ARG A 510 -0.51 17.01 36.65
CA ARG A 510 -1.06 18.28 36.15
C ARG A 510 0.04 19.24 35.71
N GLU A 511 -0.29 20.12 34.77
CA GLU A 511 0.56 21.23 34.35
C GLU A 511 0.19 22.47 35.17
N GLU A 512 1.17 23.11 35.80
CA GLU A 512 0.99 24.33 36.59
C GLU A 512 1.93 25.42 36.09
N PRO A 513 1.46 26.67 35.94
CA PRO A 513 2.33 27.79 35.64
C PRO A 513 3.39 27.94 36.73
N VAL A 514 4.66 28.05 36.36
CA VAL A 514 5.71 28.45 37.30
C VAL A 514 5.40 29.87 37.76
N THR A 515 5.36 30.09 39.07
CA THR A 515 5.06 31.41 39.65
C THR A 515 6.27 32.03 40.35
N ASP A 516 6.30 33.36 40.40
CA ASP A 516 7.27 34.11 41.21
C ASP A 516 6.90 34.07 42.71
N GLU A 517 7.72 34.68 43.58
CA GLU A 517 7.46 34.76 45.03
C GLU A 517 6.13 35.45 45.38
N ALA A 518 5.53 36.21 44.44
CA ALA A 518 4.24 36.86 44.60
C ALA A 518 3.07 36.06 43.99
N GLY A 519 3.31 34.84 43.51
CA GLY A 519 2.30 33.95 42.93
C GLY A 519 1.89 34.33 41.50
N ARG A 520 2.64 35.20 40.82
CA ARG A 520 2.35 35.59 39.43
C ARG A 520 3.08 34.66 38.46
N PRO A 521 2.46 34.22 37.35
CA PRO A 521 3.14 33.40 36.36
C PRO A 521 4.43 34.07 35.86
N VAL A 522 5.52 33.31 35.87
CA VAL A 522 6.79 33.72 35.29
C VAL A 522 6.66 33.62 33.78
N THR A 523 6.62 34.76 33.10
CA THR A 523 6.69 34.82 31.65
C THR A 523 8.16 34.78 31.22
N ARG A 524 8.45 34.05 30.15
CA ARG A 524 9.73 34.13 29.45
C ARG A 524 9.45 34.66 28.06
N TRP A 525 10.28 35.59 27.63
CA TRP A 525 10.27 36.10 26.26
C TRP A 525 10.20 34.95 25.25
N ASP A 526 9.27 35.06 24.30
CA ASP A 526 8.96 34.07 23.27
C ASP A 526 10.12 33.75 22.29
N GLY A 527 11.21 34.53 22.35
CA GLY A 527 12.37 34.38 21.46
C GLY A 527 12.21 35.07 20.10
N VAL A 528 11.09 35.78 19.87
CA VAL A 528 10.66 36.22 18.54
C VAL A 528 10.16 37.66 18.52
N THR A 529 9.37 38.06 19.51
CA THR A 529 8.73 39.37 19.53
C THR A 529 9.70 40.38 20.08
N TYR A 530 10.08 41.34 19.25
CA TYR A 530 10.95 42.44 19.66
C TYR A 530 10.13 43.72 19.68
N ARG A 531 10.42 44.57 20.68
CA ARG A 531 9.98 45.96 20.70
C ARG A 531 11.16 46.87 20.43
N LYS A 532 10.89 48.04 19.87
CA LYS A 532 11.92 49.06 19.71
C LYS A 532 12.30 49.63 21.07
N SER A 533 13.60 49.57 21.39
CA SER A 533 14.16 50.21 22.58
C SER A 533 13.82 51.70 22.58
N PRO A 534 13.17 52.23 23.62
CA PRO A 534 12.83 53.65 23.68
C PRO A 534 14.08 54.55 23.85
N ILE A 535 15.24 53.95 24.13
CA ILE A 535 16.51 54.65 24.35
C ILE A 535 17.40 54.58 23.09
N THR A 536 17.54 53.38 22.50
CA THR A 536 18.49 53.13 21.41
C THR A 536 17.83 52.96 20.05
N GLY A 537 16.51 52.71 20.00
CA GLY A 537 15.80 52.39 18.76
C GLY A 537 16.11 51.01 18.19
N GLU A 538 16.96 50.23 18.84
CA GLU A 538 17.29 48.85 18.45
C GLU A 538 16.17 47.89 18.86
N ASP A 539 16.08 46.74 18.18
CA ASP A 539 15.15 45.68 18.55
C ASP A 539 15.64 45.01 19.84
N ILE A 540 14.84 45.11 20.90
CA ILE A 540 15.05 44.42 22.18
C ILE A 540 13.92 43.43 22.44
N PRO A 541 14.18 42.30 23.12
CA PRO A 541 13.15 41.35 23.54
C PRO A 541 11.93 42.06 24.14
N ASP A 542 10.74 41.73 23.64
CA ASP A 542 9.50 42.20 24.24
C ASP A 542 9.12 41.29 25.41
N GLU A 543 9.37 41.78 26.62
CA GLU A 543 9.10 41.06 27.86
C GLU A 543 7.59 40.81 28.12
N ALA A 544 6.71 41.48 27.35
CA ALA A 544 5.26 41.33 27.45
C ALA A 544 4.66 40.30 26.47
N ALA A 545 5.50 39.72 25.59
CA ALA A 545 5.09 38.78 24.54
C ALA A 545 5.19 37.32 24.96
#